data_AF-A0A3E1IXF0-F1
#
_entry.id   AF-A0A3E1IXF0-F1
#
_cell.length_a   1.000
_cell.length_b   1.000
_cell.length_c   1.000
_cell.angle_alpha   90.00
_cell.angle_beta   90.00
_cell.angle_gamma   90.00
#
_symmetry.space_group_name_H-M   'P 1'
#
loop_
_entity.id
_entity.type
_entity.pdbx_description
1 polymer ?
#
loop_
_entity_poly.entity_id
_entity_poly.type
_entity_poly.pdbx_seq_one_letter_code
_entity_poly.pdbx_strand_id
1 'polypeptide(L)'
;MRSKTIFCKIIFQSCLVMLLLLGSLFSLSACADDEEKAELASYHWETVAVSREEFRIPENYMNKNELYLFASRDILDSHYDLSKVTLGGERIKLVDSSFNLPGPGLKALFLVGKFDLKDKPSSCKSSSCVLKVPGLNKTGNVAVGYKKK
;
A
#
# COMPACT_ATOMS: atom_id res chain seq x y z
N MET A 1 6.94 8.89 57.66
CA MET A 1 7.19 9.68 56.44
C MET A 1 8.12 9.02 55.43
N ARG A 2 9.17 8.28 55.85
CA ARG A 2 10.19 7.66 54.98
C ARG A 2 9.68 6.59 53.98
N SER A 3 8.59 5.89 54.30
CA SER A 3 8.01 4.85 53.43
C SER A 3 7.21 5.43 52.24
N LYS A 4 6.52 6.58 52.41
CA LYS A 4 5.74 7.23 51.34
C LYS A 4 6.63 7.80 50.23
N THR A 5 7.83 8.29 50.57
CA THR A 5 8.81 8.82 49.60
C THR A 5 9.46 7.72 48.75
N ILE A 6 9.63 6.51 49.29
CA ILE A 6 10.18 5.37 48.54
C ILE A 6 9.16 4.87 47.51
N PHE A 7 7.89 4.76 47.91
CA PHE A 7 6.81 4.31 47.03
C PHE A 7 6.60 5.24 45.82
N CYS A 8 6.59 6.56 46.06
CA CYS A 8 6.45 7.55 44.99
C CYS A 8 7.63 7.52 43.98
N LYS A 9 8.84 7.22 44.47
CA LYS A 9 10.05 7.13 43.64
C LYS A 9 10.03 5.89 42.74
N ILE A 10 9.55 4.75 43.27
CA ILE A 10 9.38 3.51 42.49
C ILE A 10 8.33 3.70 41.39
N ILE A 11 7.17 4.29 41.71
CA ILE A 11 6.12 4.55 40.70
C ILE A 11 6.63 5.46 39.59
N PHE A 12 7.29 6.58 39.94
CA PHE A 12 7.81 7.51 38.94
C PHE A 12 8.86 6.84 38.04
N GLN A 13 9.75 6.04 38.61
CA GLN A 13 10.77 5.32 37.87
C GLN A 13 10.16 4.24 36.95
N SER A 14 9.14 3.50 37.41
CA SER A 14 8.40 2.55 36.58
C SER A 14 7.64 3.24 35.44
N CYS A 15 7.01 4.39 35.68
CA CYS A 15 6.37 5.18 34.64
C CYS A 15 7.38 5.71 33.61
N LEU A 16 8.55 6.19 34.06
CA LEU A 16 9.60 6.67 33.18
C LEU A 16 10.16 5.55 32.29
N VAL A 17 10.38 4.35 32.86
CA VAL A 17 10.83 3.16 32.11
C VAL A 17 9.76 2.73 31.09
N MET A 18 8.48 2.71 31.47
CA MET A 18 7.38 2.45 30.54
C MET A 18 7.36 3.44 29.37
N LEU A 19 7.53 4.74 29.64
CA LEU A 19 7.57 5.78 28.60
C LEU A 19 8.79 5.63 27.67
N LEU A 20 9.95 5.29 28.21
CA LEU A 20 11.16 5.01 27.41
C LEU A 20 10.98 3.76 26.53
N LEU A 21 10.36 2.71 27.07
CA LEU A 21 10.04 1.50 26.31
C LEU A 21 9.04 1.81 25.18
N LEU A 22 7.95 2.51 25.48
CA LEU A 22 6.99 2.99 24.47
C LEU A 22 7.69 3.81 23.39
N GLY A 23 8.51 4.80 23.77
CA GLY A 23 9.27 5.61 22.82
C GLY A 23 10.17 4.78 21.90
N SER A 24 10.90 3.80 22.46
CA SER A 24 11.77 2.91 21.67
C SER A 24 10.99 2.02 20.69
N LEU A 25 9.80 1.54 21.07
CA LEU A 25 8.93 0.75 20.21
C LEU A 25 8.38 1.58 19.04
N PHE A 26 7.98 2.83 19.30
CA PHE A 26 7.52 3.74 18.22
C PHE A 26 8.66 4.09 17.26
N SER A 27 9.88 4.29 17.76
CA SER A 27 11.05 4.54 16.89
C SER A 27 11.39 3.34 16.01
N LEU A 28 11.35 2.11 16.54
CA LEU A 28 11.63 0.89 15.76
C LEU A 28 10.58 0.64 14.68
N SER A 29 9.30 0.83 14.99
CA SER A 29 8.21 0.69 14.02
C SER A 29 8.27 1.75 12.91
N ALA A 30 8.67 2.98 13.24
CA ALA A 30 8.82 4.04 12.25
C ALA A 30 10.01 3.78 11.31
N CYS A 31 11.13 3.26 11.84
CA CYS A 31 12.31 2.97 11.01
C CYS A 31 12.07 1.93 9.90
N ALA A 32 11.27 0.89 10.16
CA ALA A 32 11.00 -0.13 9.15
C ALA A 32 10.11 0.39 8.00
N ASP A 33 9.11 1.20 8.32
CA ASP A 33 8.23 1.82 7.30
C ASP A 33 9.01 2.84 6.45
N ASP A 34 9.94 3.58 7.07
CA ASP A 34 10.80 4.53 6.37
C ASP A 34 11.77 3.85 5.38
N GLU A 35 12.28 2.66 5.69
CA GLU A 35 13.18 1.90 4.82
C GLU A 35 12.44 1.34 3.59
N GLU A 36 11.29 0.69 3.78
CA GLU A 36 10.46 0.22 2.65
C GLU A 36 10.06 1.39 1.75
N LYS A 37 9.62 2.50 2.35
CA LYS A 37 9.22 3.69 1.62
C LYS A 37 10.37 4.31 0.84
N ALA A 38 11.57 4.35 1.43
CA ALA A 38 12.77 4.84 0.75
C ALA A 38 13.14 3.94 -0.44
N GLU A 39 13.05 2.62 -0.28
CA GLU A 39 13.28 1.68 -1.38
C GLU A 39 12.26 1.89 -2.50
N LEU A 40 10.96 1.94 -2.17
CA LEU A 40 9.90 2.15 -3.16
C LEU A 40 10.02 3.51 -3.85
N ALA A 41 10.44 4.55 -3.13
CA ALA A 41 10.67 5.89 -3.67
C ALA A 41 11.90 5.97 -4.59
N SER A 42 12.88 5.06 -4.44
CA SER A 42 14.07 5.02 -5.28
C SER A 42 13.79 4.57 -6.72
N TYR A 43 12.66 3.89 -6.96
CA TYR A 43 12.28 3.42 -8.29
C TYR A 43 11.59 4.50 -9.12
N HIS A 44 11.78 4.44 -10.44
CA HIS A 44 10.89 5.13 -11.36
C HIS A 44 9.63 4.29 -11.57
N TRP A 45 8.47 4.93 -11.55
CA TRP A 45 7.18 4.25 -11.65
C TRP A 45 6.46 4.61 -12.94
N GLU A 46 6.08 3.61 -13.72
CA GLU A 46 5.21 3.80 -14.87
C GLU A 46 3.80 3.33 -14.50
N THR A 47 2.83 4.23 -14.58
CA THR A 47 1.45 3.96 -14.16
C THR A 47 0.46 4.19 -15.29
N VAL A 48 -0.61 3.40 -15.29
CA VAL A 48 -1.74 3.55 -16.19
C VAL A 48 -3.02 3.66 -15.37
N ALA A 49 -3.82 4.67 -15.64
CA ALA A 49 -5.09 4.89 -14.96
C ALA A 49 -6.10 3.80 -15.35
N VAL A 50 -6.75 3.20 -14.36
CA VAL A 50 -7.89 2.32 -14.55
C VAL A 50 -9.09 3.19 -14.92
N SER A 51 -9.63 2.96 -16.12
CA SER A 51 -10.65 3.83 -16.73
C SER A 51 -12.08 3.30 -16.61
N ARG A 52 -12.24 2.05 -16.18
CA ARG A 52 -13.53 1.36 -16.08
C ARG A 52 -13.41 0.18 -15.13
N GLU A 53 -14.54 -0.37 -14.69
CA GLU A 53 -14.55 -1.50 -13.76
C GLU A 53 -13.78 -2.71 -14.28
N GLU A 54 -14.03 -3.14 -15.51
CA GLU A 54 -13.25 -4.21 -16.15
C GLU A 54 -12.18 -3.62 -17.06
N PHE A 55 -10.98 -3.48 -16.52
CA PHE A 55 -9.85 -2.89 -17.21
C PHE A 55 -8.87 -3.94 -17.69
N ARG A 56 -8.65 -3.98 -19.01
CA ARG A 56 -7.66 -4.87 -19.60
C ARG A 56 -6.27 -4.28 -19.40
N ILE A 57 -5.41 -5.02 -18.70
CA ILE A 57 -4.02 -4.61 -18.46
C ILE A 57 -3.29 -4.52 -19.82
N PRO A 58 -2.59 -3.40 -20.10
CA PRO A 58 -1.81 -3.26 -21.31
C PRO A 58 -0.75 -4.35 -21.48
N GLU A 59 -0.47 -4.76 -22.71
CA GLU A 59 0.45 -5.86 -23.00
C GLU A 59 1.87 -5.58 -22.50
N ASN A 60 2.33 -4.32 -22.57
CA ASN A 60 3.64 -3.91 -22.06
C ASN A 60 3.76 -3.99 -20.52
N TYR A 61 2.65 -4.15 -19.80
CA TYR A 61 2.64 -4.42 -18.35
C TYR A 61 2.65 -5.92 -18.06
N MET A 62 2.11 -6.75 -18.96
CA MET A 62 2.03 -8.20 -18.78
C MET A 62 3.38 -8.92 -18.88
N ASN A 63 4.41 -8.26 -19.42
CA ASN A 63 5.78 -8.78 -19.47
C ASN A 63 6.60 -8.49 -18.20
N LYS A 64 6.00 -7.84 -17.20
CA LYS A 64 6.66 -7.52 -15.92
C LYS A 64 6.52 -8.69 -14.96
N ASN A 65 7.39 -8.71 -13.95
CA ASN A 65 7.30 -9.70 -12.88
C ASN A 65 6.17 -9.37 -11.91
N GLU A 66 6.03 -8.09 -11.56
CA GLU A 66 5.07 -7.63 -10.57
C GLU A 66 4.32 -6.42 -11.07
N LEU A 67 3.03 -6.36 -10.73
CA LEU A 67 2.19 -5.18 -10.87
C LEU A 67 1.74 -4.68 -9.51
N TYR A 68 1.53 -3.38 -9.43
CA TYR A 68 1.18 -2.69 -8.20
C TYR A 68 -0.12 -1.93 -8.42
N LEU A 69 -1.04 -2.03 -7.47
CA LEU A 69 -2.29 -1.28 -7.47
C LEU A 69 -2.14 -0.03 -6.63
N PHE A 70 -2.48 1.10 -7.22
CA PHE A 70 -2.52 2.38 -6.52
C PHE A 70 -3.94 2.93 -6.49
N ALA A 71 -4.32 3.55 -5.38
CA ALA A 71 -5.61 4.19 -5.19
C ALA A 71 -5.44 5.62 -4.67
N SER A 72 -6.26 6.52 -5.17
CA SER A 72 -6.34 7.89 -4.66
C SER A 72 -6.90 7.95 -3.25
N ARG A 73 -6.61 9.03 -2.53
CA ARG A 73 -7.19 9.29 -1.21
C ARG A 73 -8.72 9.25 -1.21
N ASP A 74 -9.36 9.74 -2.28
CA ASP A 74 -10.83 9.68 -2.45
C ASP A 74 -11.39 8.24 -2.30
N ILE A 75 -10.67 7.23 -2.79
CA ILE A 75 -11.08 5.82 -2.68
C ILE A 75 -10.90 5.32 -1.24
N LEU A 76 -9.77 5.65 -0.62
CA LEU A 76 -9.46 5.26 0.75
C LEU A 76 -10.45 5.85 1.76
N ASP A 77 -10.72 7.15 1.62
CA ASP A 77 -11.63 7.89 2.51
C ASP A 77 -13.10 7.48 2.29
N SER A 78 -13.44 6.94 1.11
CA SER A 78 -14.79 6.42 0.84
C SER A 78 -15.10 5.07 1.50
N HIS A 79 -14.15 4.49 2.23
CA HIS A 79 -14.23 3.13 2.80
C HIS A 79 -14.55 2.05 1.75
N TYR A 80 -14.07 2.26 0.52
CA TYR A 80 -14.20 1.27 -0.54
C TYR A 80 -13.45 -0.01 -0.17
N ASP A 81 -14.13 -1.15 -0.31
CA ASP A 81 -13.55 -2.47 -0.02
C ASP A 81 -12.65 -2.94 -1.16
N LEU A 82 -11.35 -2.63 -1.04
CA LEU A 82 -10.30 -3.01 -1.98
C LEU A 82 -10.11 -4.53 -2.09
N SER A 83 -10.60 -5.33 -1.14
CA SER A 83 -10.53 -6.80 -1.23
C SER A 83 -11.40 -7.39 -2.34
N LYS A 84 -12.34 -6.59 -2.87
CA LYS A 84 -13.20 -6.95 -4.01
C LYS A 84 -12.49 -6.78 -5.35
N VAL A 85 -11.35 -6.10 -5.39
CA VAL A 85 -10.56 -5.97 -6.61
C VAL A 85 -10.02 -7.35 -6.97
N THR A 86 -10.06 -7.71 -8.25
CA THR A 86 -9.52 -8.98 -8.74
C THR A 86 -8.69 -8.78 -9.98
N LEU A 87 -7.67 -9.60 -10.16
CA LEU A 87 -6.94 -9.75 -11.42
C LEU A 87 -7.21 -11.17 -11.92
N GLY A 88 -7.71 -11.32 -13.14
CA GLY A 88 -8.08 -12.64 -13.68
C GLY A 88 -9.11 -13.40 -12.84
N GLY A 89 -9.92 -12.70 -12.05
CA GLY A 89 -10.90 -13.31 -11.16
C GLY A 89 -10.35 -13.74 -9.79
N GLU A 90 -9.05 -13.63 -9.56
CA GLU A 90 -8.45 -13.86 -8.24
C GLU A 90 -8.25 -12.55 -7.48
N ARG A 91 -8.40 -12.60 -6.15
CA ARG A 91 -8.27 -11.42 -5.30
C ARG A 91 -6.82 -10.95 -5.22
N ILE A 92 -6.66 -9.64 -5.15
CA ILE A 92 -5.35 -8.99 -5.05
C ILE A 92 -4.77 -9.19 -3.65
N LYS A 93 -3.44 -9.24 -3.55
CA LYS A 93 -2.79 -9.12 -2.25
C LYS A 93 -2.74 -7.66 -1.85
N LEU A 94 -3.54 -7.29 -0.85
CA LEU A 94 -3.48 -5.96 -0.24
C LEU A 94 -2.16 -5.80 0.51
N VAL A 95 -1.64 -4.58 0.48
CA VAL A 95 -0.45 -4.21 1.24
C VAL A 95 -0.79 -3.05 2.16
N ASP A 96 -0.23 -3.09 3.36
CA ASP A 96 -0.27 -1.98 4.30
C ASP A 96 0.99 -1.16 4.04
N SER A 97 0.87 -0.09 3.27
CA SER A 97 2.00 0.76 2.86
C SER A 97 1.60 2.22 2.88
N SER A 98 2.47 3.06 3.44
CA SER A 98 2.30 4.52 3.44
C SER A 98 2.84 5.19 2.17
N PHE A 99 3.41 4.40 1.24
CA PHE A 99 4.00 4.88 -0.01
C PHE A 99 2.95 5.48 -0.97
N ASN A 100 3.31 6.58 -1.63
CA ASN A 100 2.46 7.20 -2.65
C ASN A 100 3.26 7.77 -3.80
N LEU A 101 2.57 7.94 -4.93
CA LEU A 101 3.07 8.54 -6.16
C LEU A 101 2.27 9.80 -6.52
N PRO A 102 2.88 10.76 -7.23
CA PRO A 102 2.11 11.79 -7.90
C PRO A 102 1.26 11.15 -9.00
N GLY A 103 -0.05 11.39 -8.95
CA GLY A 103 -1.02 10.92 -9.92
C GLY A 103 -1.59 12.03 -10.81
N PRO A 104 -2.49 11.68 -11.73
CA PRO A 104 -3.13 12.64 -12.62
C PRO A 104 -3.86 13.75 -11.83
N GLY A 105 -3.70 14.99 -12.28
CA GLY A 105 -4.39 16.14 -11.69
C GLY A 105 -3.92 16.49 -10.27
N LEU A 106 -2.63 16.32 -9.96
CA LEU A 106 -2.01 16.61 -8.65
C LEU A 106 -2.56 15.77 -7.48
N LYS A 107 -3.27 14.66 -7.77
CA LYS A 107 -3.73 13.73 -6.75
C LYS A 107 -2.63 12.77 -6.34
N ALA A 108 -2.48 12.49 -5.05
CA ALA A 108 -1.61 11.42 -4.58
C ALA A 108 -2.28 10.05 -4.78
N LEU A 109 -1.51 9.08 -5.27
CA LEU A 109 -1.91 7.69 -5.46
C LEU A 109 -1.14 6.79 -4.50
N PHE A 110 -1.83 6.21 -3.53
CA PHE A 110 -1.26 5.36 -2.47
C PHE A 110 -1.16 3.92 -2.94
N LEU A 111 -0.05 3.26 -2.59
CA LEU A 111 0.13 1.84 -2.87
C LEU A 111 -0.80 1.02 -1.97
N VAL A 112 -1.67 0.22 -2.57
CA VAL A 112 -2.69 -0.56 -1.84
C VAL A 112 -2.68 -2.03 -2.14
N GLY A 113 -2.02 -2.46 -3.22
CA GLY A 113 -1.94 -3.88 -3.54
C GLY A 113 -0.79 -4.21 -4.47
N LYS A 114 -0.48 -5.51 -4.53
CA LYS A 114 0.52 -6.07 -5.42
C LYS A 114 0.05 -7.39 -6.03
N PHE A 115 0.60 -7.70 -7.18
CA PHE A 115 0.35 -8.92 -7.93
C PHE A 115 1.66 -9.44 -8.48
N ASP A 116 1.97 -10.71 -8.20
CA ASP A 116 3.03 -11.41 -8.92
C ASP A 116 2.42 -11.99 -10.20
N LEU A 117 2.96 -11.58 -11.35
CA LEU A 117 2.53 -12.08 -12.65
C LEU A 117 3.09 -13.47 -12.97
N LYS A 118 4.05 -13.98 -12.19
CA LYS A 118 4.50 -15.38 -12.25
C LYS A 118 3.41 -16.32 -11.74
N ASP A 119 2.71 -15.89 -10.69
CA ASP A 119 1.58 -16.60 -10.09
C ASP A 119 0.25 -16.11 -10.65
N LYS A 120 0.25 -15.63 -11.91
CA LYS A 120 -0.98 -15.09 -12.51
C LYS A 120 -2.04 -16.20 -12.65
N PRO A 121 -3.32 -15.85 -12.45
CA PRO A 121 -4.44 -16.77 -12.65
C PRO A 121 -4.40 -17.44 -14.02
N SER A 122 -4.89 -18.67 -14.11
CA SER A 122 -5.01 -19.42 -15.37
C SER A 122 -5.89 -18.71 -16.42
N SER A 123 -6.78 -17.82 -15.97
CA SER A 123 -7.61 -16.97 -16.83
C SER A 123 -6.81 -15.83 -17.50
N CYS A 124 -5.65 -15.45 -16.95
CA CYS A 124 -4.75 -14.49 -17.53
C CYS A 124 -3.91 -15.15 -18.64
N LYS A 125 -3.89 -14.53 -19.83
CA LYS A 125 -2.98 -14.92 -20.92
C LYS A 125 -1.66 -14.17 -20.77
N SER A 126 -0.61 -14.66 -21.43
CA SER A 126 0.70 -14.00 -21.46
C SER A 126 0.66 -12.56 -21.96
N SER A 127 -0.29 -12.21 -22.83
CA SER A 127 -0.45 -10.86 -23.36
C SER A 127 -1.64 -10.09 -22.79
N SER A 128 -2.41 -10.67 -21.86
CA SER A 128 -3.64 -10.05 -21.40
C SER A 128 -4.16 -10.62 -20.09
N CYS A 129 -4.44 -9.73 -19.15
CA CYS A 129 -5.33 -10.03 -18.04
C CYS A 129 -6.32 -8.89 -17.78
N VAL A 130 -7.44 -9.21 -17.14
CA VAL A 130 -8.48 -8.24 -16.78
C VAL A 130 -8.38 -7.97 -15.28
N LEU A 131 -8.18 -6.72 -14.93
CA LEU A 131 -8.37 -6.20 -13.59
C LEU A 131 -9.83 -5.78 -13.44
N LYS A 132 -10.53 -6.31 -12.44
CA LYS A 132 -11.87 -5.87 -12.07
C LYS A 132 -11.81 -5.01 -10.82
N VAL A 133 -12.30 -3.79 -10.91
CA VAL A 133 -12.47 -2.83 -9.82
C VAL A 133 -13.95 -2.46 -9.72
N PRO A 134 -14.79 -3.29 -9.06
CA PRO A 134 -16.24 -3.06 -9.00
C PRO A 134 -16.60 -1.70 -8.42
N GLY A 135 -17.60 -1.00 -8.96
CA GLY A 135 -18.03 0.30 -8.44
C GLY A 135 -17.10 1.47 -8.76
N LEU A 136 -16.10 1.28 -9.63
CA LEU A 136 -15.25 2.38 -10.10
C LEU A 136 -16.06 3.33 -10.99
N ASN A 137 -16.28 4.56 -10.50
CA ASN A 137 -17.08 5.58 -11.19
C ASN A 137 -16.25 6.71 -11.82
N LYS A 138 -14.95 6.80 -11.53
CA LYS A 138 -14.06 7.90 -11.95
C LYS A 138 -12.68 7.38 -12.37
N THR A 139 -12.30 7.68 -13.61
CA THR A 139 -10.94 7.43 -14.12
C THR A 139 -9.90 8.22 -13.34
N GLY A 140 -8.74 7.61 -13.05
CA GLY A 140 -7.62 8.28 -12.37
C GLY A 140 -7.66 8.18 -10.84
N ASN A 141 -8.73 7.62 -10.27
CA ASN A 141 -8.79 7.31 -8.84
C ASN A 141 -8.12 5.97 -8.49
N VAL A 142 -7.90 5.12 -9.49
CA VAL A 142 -7.16 3.85 -9.37
C VAL A 142 -6.20 3.75 -10.55
N ALA A 143 -5.00 3.26 -10.31
CA ALA A 143 -3.98 3.04 -11.32
C ALA A 143 -3.26 1.72 -11.10
N VAL A 144 -2.75 1.14 -12.19
CA VAL A 144 -1.84 0.01 -12.14
C VAL A 144 -0.45 0.51 -12.52
N GLY A 145 0.57 0.10 -11.77
CA GLY A 145 1.95 0.50 -12.02
C GLY A 145 2.93 -0.66 -11.97
N TYR A 146 4.12 -0.41 -12.48
CA TYR A 146 5.28 -1.29 -12.30
C TYR A 146 6.55 -0.48 -12.02
N LYS A 147 7.49 -1.09 -11.31
CA LYS A 147 8.83 -0.55 -11.09
C LYS A 147 9.62 -0.59 -12.39
N LYS A 148 10.05 0.57 -12.88
CA LYS A 148 11.00 0.71 -13.98
C LYS A 148 12.40 0.78 -13.38
N LYS A 149 13.26 -0.13 -13.83
CA LYS A 149 14.71 -0.07 -13.55
C LYS A 149 15.35 1.03 -14.39
#